data_AF-A0A2C5YJE7-F1
#
_entry.id   AF-A0A2C5YJE7-F1
#
_cell.length_a   1.000
_cell.length_b   1.000
_cell.length_c   1.000
_cell.angle_alpha   90.00
_cell.angle_beta   90.00
_cell.angle_gamma   90.00
#
_symmetry.space_group_name_H-M   'P 1'
#
loop_
_entity.id
_entity.type
_entity.pdbx_description
1 polymer ?
#
loop_
_entity_poly.entity_id
_entity_poly.type
_entity_poly.pdbx_seq_one_letter_code
_entity_poly.pdbx_strand_id
1 'polypeptide(L)'
;MAPTDPGPRRFGNVSFRRWHALVEEGLPALLARALGAAALDDDEVATYFLGAFGSPQRLDYGTGHELSFLAFLGCLWKLGFFRDGRQGGDIEREIVLEVIEPYLRVVRKLILTYTLEPAGSHGVWGLDDHSFVPYIFGSAQLTRPIADEAEPMPLEGSVAGAPAPADIAKPAVVEAQRAANMA
;
A
#
# COMPACT_ATOMS: atom_id res chain seq x y z
N MET A 1 17.10 -5.38 3.93
CA MET A 1 16.21 -6.38 4.57
C MET A 1 17.01 -7.14 5.60
N ALA A 2 16.50 -7.29 6.81
CA ALA A 2 17.18 -8.06 7.85
C ALA A 2 17.08 -9.57 7.53
N PRO A 3 18.17 -10.35 7.63
CA PRO A 3 18.15 -11.78 7.35
C PRO A 3 17.21 -12.53 8.31
N THR A 4 16.55 -13.56 7.78
CA THR A 4 15.60 -14.41 8.52
C THR A 4 16.35 -15.39 9.42
N ASP A 5 15.92 -15.53 10.68
CA ASP A 5 16.45 -16.56 11.60
C ASP A 5 15.99 -17.98 11.17
N PRO A 6 16.89 -18.98 11.06
CA PRO A 6 16.57 -20.35 10.60
C PRO A 6 15.87 -21.29 11.62
N GLY A 7 15.48 -20.80 12.80
CA GLY A 7 14.83 -21.63 13.85
C GLY A 7 13.48 -22.28 13.48
N PRO A 8 13.01 -23.29 14.25
CA PRO A 8 11.77 -24.04 13.98
C PRO A 8 10.51 -23.14 14.05
N ARG A 9 9.67 -23.18 13.01
CA ARG A 9 8.66 -22.14 12.71
C ARG A 9 7.25 -22.62 13.03
N ARG A 10 6.59 -21.96 13.97
CA ARG A 10 5.15 -22.14 14.25
C ARG A 10 4.32 -20.86 14.06
N PHE A 11 4.92 -19.68 14.26
CA PHE A 11 4.32 -18.34 14.10
C PHE A 11 5.43 -17.33 13.73
N GLY A 12 5.04 -16.13 13.25
CA GLY A 12 5.88 -15.13 12.54
C GLY A 12 7.35 -14.95 12.95
N ASN A 13 8.18 -14.53 12.00
CA ASN A 13 9.62 -14.42 12.19
C ASN A 13 9.99 -13.21 13.07
N VAL A 14 10.68 -13.45 14.19
CA VAL A 14 11.17 -12.42 15.11
C VAL A 14 12.10 -11.41 14.43
N SER A 15 12.74 -11.78 13.32
CA SER A 15 13.49 -10.86 12.45
C SER A 15 12.64 -9.68 11.94
N PHE A 16 11.30 -9.77 11.94
CA PHE A 16 10.43 -8.63 11.65
C PHE A 16 10.55 -7.54 12.70
N ARG A 17 10.69 -7.88 13.99
CA ARG A 17 10.92 -6.88 15.05
C ARG A 17 12.22 -6.14 14.82
N ARG A 18 13.26 -6.88 14.41
CA ARG A 18 14.55 -6.28 14.06
C ARG A 18 14.43 -5.40 12.82
N TRP A 19 13.70 -5.83 11.80
CA TRP A 19 13.45 -5.02 10.62
C TRP A 19 12.69 -3.73 10.98
N HIS A 20 11.64 -3.82 11.79
CA HIS A 20 10.84 -2.68 12.24
C HIS A 20 11.69 -1.69 13.04
N ALA A 21 12.52 -2.17 13.98
CA ALA A 21 13.46 -1.33 14.73
C ALA A 21 14.48 -0.61 13.82
N LEU A 22 14.97 -1.27 12.76
CA LEU A 22 15.86 -0.62 11.79
C LEU A 22 15.16 0.47 10.98
N VAL A 23 13.86 0.30 10.70
CA VAL A 23 13.05 1.33 10.03
C VAL A 23 12.84 2.51 10.97
N GLU A 24 12.52 2.26 12.24
CA GLU A 24 12.37 3.29 13.27
C GLU A 24 13.65 4.10 13.48
N GLU A 25 14.80 3.44 13.61
CA GLU A 25 16.11 4.09 13.74
C GLU A 25 16.47 4.94 12.50
N GLY A 26 16.15 4.43 11.31
CA GLY A 26 16.42 5.12 10.04
C GLY A 26 15.37 6.17 9.65
N LEU A 27 14.23 6.24 10.35
CA LEU A 27 13.09 7.05 9.95
C LEU A 27 13.41 8.55 9.87
N PRO A 28 14.10 9.17 10.85
CA PRO A 28 14.39 10.60 10.78
C PRO A 28 15.23 10.93 9.54
N ALA A 29 16.24 10.11 9.23
CA ALA A 29 17.07 10.30 8.04
C ALA A 29 16.28 10.09 6.74
N LEU A 30 15.36 9.12 6.73
CA LEU A 30 14.49 8.84 5.59
C LEU A 30 13.54 10.01 5.30
N LEU A 31 12.84 10.49 6.33
CA LEU A 31 11.90 11.62 6.21
C LEU A 31 12.63 12.90 5.86
N ALA A 32 13.79 13.18 6.47
CA ALA A 32 14.62 14.33 6.13
C ALA A 32 15.03 14.34 4.66
N ARG A 33 15.41 13.18 4.13
CA ARG A 33 15.82 13.04 2.73
C ARG A 33 14.65 13.13 1.75
N ALA A 34 13.49 12.56 2.10
CA ALA A 34 12.35 12.49 1.21
C ALA A 34 11.48 13.75 1.22
N LEU A 35 11.31 14.38 2.39
CA LEU A 35 10.34 15.44 2.62
C LEU A 35 10.98 16.79 3.00
N GLY A 36 12.28 16.80 3.30
CA GLY A 36 12.98 17.96 3.84
C GLY A 36 12.76 18.14 5.35
N ALA A 37 13.50 19.08 5.95
CA ALA A 37 13.55 19.26 7.40
C ALA A 37 12.20 19.67 8.02
N ALA A 38 11.30 20.30 7.26
CA ALA A 38 10.02 20.79 7.76
C ALA A 38 9.03 19.67 8.14
N ALA A 39 9.20 18.46 7.58
CA ALA A 39 8.35 17.32 7.91
C ALA A 39 8.83 16.52 9.14
N LEU A 40 9.99 16.89 9.72
CA LEU A 40 10.53 16.24 10.91
C LEU A 40 9.89 16.72 12.22
N ASP A 41 9.29 17.91 12.22
CA ASP A 41 8.64 18.48 13.40
C ASP A 41 7.23 17.91 13.64
N ASP A 42 6.75 17.02 12.75
CA ASP A 42 5.43 16.41 12.85
C ASP A 42 5.54 14.92 13.25
N ASP A 43 5.50 14.69 14.57
CA ASP A 43 5.47 13.35 15.17
C ASP A 43 4.30 12.49 14.64
N GLU A 44 3.22 13.11 14.16
CA GLU A 44 2.06 12.41 13.62
C GLU A 44 2.39 11.72 12.29
N VAL A 45 3.14 12.40 11.40
CA VAL A 45 3.57 11.87 10.11
C VAL A 45 4.46 10.63 10.31
N ALA A 46 5.42 10.72 11.22
CA ALA A 46 6.31 9.63 11.57
C ALA A 46 5.54 8.42 12.14
N THR A 47 4.55 8.68 12.99
CA THR A 47 3.73 7.65 13.63
C THR A 47 2.91 6.87 12.60
N TYR A 48 2.23 7.54 11.67
CA TYR A 48 1.46 6.86 10.62
C TYR A 48 2.36 6.04 9.70
N PHE A 49 3.54 6.55 9.36
CA PHE A 49 4.49 5.82 8.53
C PHE A 49 5.00 4.54 9.21
N LEU A 50 5.35 4.59 10.50
CA LEU A 50 5.78 3.38 11.23
C LEU A 50 4.64 2.38 11.41
N GLY A 51 3.43 2.87 11.61
CA GLY A 51 2.22 2.06 11.68
C GLY A 51 1.84 1.39 10.36
N ALA A 52 2.39 1.84 9.23
CA ALA A 52 2.00 1.36 7.91
C ALA A 52 2.48 -0.06 7.56
N PHE A 53 3.44 -0.63 8.29
CA PHE A 53 4.12 -1.87 7.88
C PHE A 53 3.77 -3.11 8.70
N GLY A 54 2.83 -3.01 9.64
CA GLY A 54 2.42 -4.13 10.52
C GLY A 54 2.79 -3.91 11.98
N SER A 55 2.31 -4.80 12.86
CA SER A 55 2.64 -4.76 14.30
C SER A 55 3.87 -5.62 14.61
N PRO A 56 4.98 -5.06 15.13
CA PRO A 56 6.12 -5.87 15.56
C PRO A 56 5.81 -6.73 16.79
N GLN A 57 4.86 -6.33 17.64
CA GLN A 57 4.47 -7.10 18.82
C GLN A 57 3.69 -8.35 18.42
N ARG A 58 2.67 -8.18 17.57
CA ARG A 58 1.76 -9.26 17.14
C ARG A 58 2.27 -10.02 15.92
N LEU A 59 3.27 -9.49 15.21
CA LEU A 59 3.80 -10.05 13.96
C LEU A 59 2.69 -10.20 12.90
N ASP A 60 1.79 -9.23 12.86
CA ASP A 60 0.63 -9.21 11.97
C ASP A 60 0.64 -8.00 11.03
N TYR A 61 -0.10 -8.15 9.93
CA TYR A 61 -0.36 -7.10 8.97
C TYR A 61 -1.80 -7.22 8.47
N GLY A 62 -2.44 -6.09 8.17
CA GLY A 62 -3.81 -6.05 7.67
C GLY A 62 -4.23 -4.66 7.25
N THR A 63 -5.51 -4.51 6.93
CA THR A 63 -6.08 -3.29 6.33
C THR A 63 -5.93 -2.04 7.20
N GLY A 64 -5.84 -2.16 8.53
CA GLY A 64 -5.55 -1.03 9.41
C GLY A 64 -4.14 -0.45 9.22
N HIS A 65 -3.18 -1.28 8.85
CA HIS A 65 -1.83 -0.85 8.51
C HIS A 65 -1.81 -0.19 7.11
N GLU A 66 -2.55 -0.73 6.14
CA GLU A 66 -2.78 -0.02 4.87
C GLU A 66 -3.40 1.36 5.07
N LEU A 67 -4.40 1.47 5.94
CA LEU A 67 -5.04 2.74 6.27
C LEU A 67 -4.05 3.72 6.90
N SER A 68 -3.12 3.24 7.72
CA SER A 68 -2.05 4.09 8.29
C SER A 68 -1.13 4.64 7.20
N PHE A 69 -0.83 3.86 6.14
CA PHE A 69 -0.08 4.36 4.99
C PHE A 69 -0.85 5.45 4.23
N LEU A 70 -2.16 5.26 4.02
CA LEU A 70 -3.01 6.27 3.39
C LEU A 70 -3.12 7.54 4.25
N ALA A 71 -3.20 7.40 5.58
CA ALA A 71 -3.18 8.54 6.50
C ALA A 71 -1.87 9.31 6.41
N PHE A 72 -0.73 8.62 6.32
CA PHE A 72 0.57 9.24 6.07
C PHE A 72 0.57 10.06 4.77
N LEU A 73 0.08 9.51 3.66
CA LEU A 73 -0.06 10.26 2.40
C LEU A 73 -1.03 11.46 2.54
N GLY A 74 -2.11 11.30 3.30
CA GLY A 74 -3.05 12.37 3.62
C GLY A 74 -2.42 13.50 4.41
N CYS A 75 -1.52 13.21 5.35
CA CYS A 75 -0.75 14.22 6.06
C CYS A 75 0.18 14.98 5.09
N LEU A 76 0.92 14.26 4.23
CA LEU A 76 1.76 14.91 3.21
C LEU A 76 0.95 15.81 2.27
N TRP A 77 -0.25 15.38 1.89
CA TRP A 77 -1.18 16.19 1.10
C TRP A 77 -1.59 17.47 1.82
N LYS A 78 -2.00 17.36 3.11
CA LYS A 78 -2.37 18.52 3.93
C LYS A 78 -1.23 19.49 4.17
N LEU A 79 0.00 18.99 4.31
CA LEU A 79 1.22 19.79 4.41
C LEU A 79 1.61 20.44 3.08
N GLY A 80 0.91 20.11 1.98
CA GLY A 80 1.14 20.69 0.66
C GLY A 80 2.40 20.14 -0.03
N PHE A 81 2.83 18.92 0.31
CA PHE A 81 4.00 18.28 -0.28
C PHE A 81 3.81 17.99 -1.77
N PHE A 82 2.62 17.53 -2.18
CA PHE A 82 2.29 17.15 -3.56
C PHE A 82 1.89 18.35 -4.45
N ARG A 83 2.41 19.55 -4.20
CA ARG A 83 2.00 20.77 -4.92
C ARG A 83 2.72 20.94 -6.27
N ASP A 84 1.97 20.76 -7.35
CA ASP A 84 2.14 21.51 -8.62
C ASP A 84 1.04 22.59 -8.80
N GLY A 85 0.03 22.61 -7.94
CA GLY A 85 -1.03 23.62 -7.93
C GLY A 85 -2.24 23.31 -8.81
N ARG A 86 -2.39 22.09 -9.33
CA ARG A 86 -3.54 21.69 -10.15
C ARG A 86 -4.26 20.50 -9.50
N GLN A 87 -5.47 20.73 -9.00
CA GLN A 87 -6.37 19.63 -8.61
C GLN A 87 -6.91 18.94 -9.88
N GLY A 88 -7.00 17.61 -9.85
CA GLY A 88 -7.48 16.81 -11.00
C GLY A 88 -6.38 16.44 -12.00
N GLY A 89 -5.12 16.46 -11.56
CA GLY A 89 -3.93 16.30 -12.40
C GLY A 89 -3.41 14.85 -12.52
N ASP A 90 -2.23 14.72 -13.11
CA ASP A 90 -1.50 13.44 -13.19
C ASP A 90 -0.93 13.02 -11.82
N ILE A 91 -0.78 13.94 -10.87
CA ILE A 91 -0.21 13.70 -9.54
C ILE A 91 -0.97 12.63 -8.76
N GLU A 92 -2.30 12.65 -8.74
CA GLU A 92 -3.07 11.62 -8.02
C GLU A 92 -2.80 10.23 -8.60
N ARG A 93 -2.60 10.13 -9.91
CA ARG A 93 -2.22 8.88 -10.58
C ARG A 93 -0.78 8.50 -10.26
N GLU A 94 0.14 9.46 -10.29
CA GLU A 94 1.54 9.26 -9.92
C GLU A 94 1.68 8.77 -8.46
N ILE A 95 0.90 9.31 -7.52
CA ILE A 95 0.92 8.83 -6.13
C ILE A 95 0.50 7.35 -6.07
N VAL A 96 -0.55 6.95 -6.79
CA VAL A 96 -1.01 5.56 -6.80
C VAL A 96 0.04 4.63 -7.43
N LEU A 97 0.58 5.00 -8.59
CA LEU A 97 1.48 4.15 -9.37
C LEU A 97 2.94 4.18 -8.86
N GLU A 98 3.42 5.32 -8.39
CA GLU A 98 4.83 5.52 -8.01
C GLU A 98 5.06 5.45 -6.49
N VAL A 99 4.02 5.59 -5.67
CA VAL A 99 4.16 5.53 -4.20
C VAL A 99 3.42 4.34 -3.61
N ILE A 100 2.14 4.17 -3.93
CA ILE A 100 1.33 3.08 -3.37
C ILE A 100 1.74 1.73 -3.95
N GLU A 101 1.98 1.62 -5.26
CA GLU A 101 2.41 0.34 -5.85
C GLU A 101 3.74 -0.16 -5.26
N PRO A 102 4.82 0.64 -5.15
CA PRO A 102 6.04 0.19 -4.50
C PRO A 102 5.86 -0.16 -3.02
N TYR A 103 5.00 0.56 -2.30
CA TYR A 103 4.63 0.21 -0.92
C TYR A 103 4.02 -1.19 -0.84
N LEU A 104 3.04 -1.50 -1.69
CA LEU A 104 2.40 -2.82 -1.73
C LEU A 104 3.40 -3.93 -2.07
N ARG A 105 4.36 -3.67 -2.96
CA ARG A 105 5.45 -4.62 -3.26
C ARG A 105 6.33 -4.87 -2.03
N VAL A 106 6.65 -3.84 -1.25
CA VAL A 106 7.39 -4.00 0.02
C VAL A 106 6.58 -4.82 1.02
N VAL A 107 5.30 -4.50 1.22
CA VAL A 107 4.40 -5.23 2.12
C VAL A 107 4.28 -6.70 1.74
N ARG A 108 4.02 -7.02 0.47
CA ARG A 108 3.98 -8.41 -0.03
C ARG A 108 5.27 -9.15 0.28
N LYS A 109 6.42 -8.48 0.14
CA LYS A 109 7.72 -9.05 0.49
C LYS A 109 7.88 -9.27 1.98
N LEU A 110 7.42 -8.34 2.83
CA LEU A 110 7.46 -8.49 4.28
C LEU A 110 6.60 -9.66 4.76
N ILE A 111 5.36 -9.76 4.26
CA ILE A 111 4.44 -10.86 4.58
C ILE A 111 5.07 -12.20 4.23
N LEU A 112 5.60 -12.36 3.01
CA LEU A 112 6.23 -13.61 2.58
C LEU A 112 7.54 -13.91 3.31
N THR A 113 8.38 -12.90 3.54
CA THR A 113 9.71 -13.08 4.16
C THR A 113 9.60 -13.39 5.65
N TYR A 114 8.70 -12.72 6.35
CA TYR A 114 8.55 -12.85 7.80
C TYR A 114 7.33 -13.67 8.23
N THR A 115 6.54 -14.15 7.27
CA THR A 115 5.34 -14.98 7.54
C THR A 115 4.41 -14.27 8.51
N LEU A 116 4.07 -13.02 8.18
CA LEU A 116 3.19 -12.19 9.01
C LEU A 116 1.76 -12.76 9.02
N GLU A 117 1.10 -12.66 10.16
CA GLU A 117 -0.28 -13.12 10.32
C GLU A 117 -1.28 -12.07 9.81
N PRO A 118 -2.44 -12.50 9.28
CA PRO A 118 -3.54 -11.60 8.95
C PRO A 118 -4.08 -10.88 10.19
N ALA A 119 -4.01 -9.55 10.22
CA ALA A 119 -4.56 -8.74 11.31
C ALA A 119 -6.06 -8.52 11.11
N GLY A 120 -6.88 -9.00 12.06
CA GLY A 120 -8.33 -8.77 12.04
C GLY A 120 -9.06 -9.52 10.93
N SER A 121 -8.68 -10.78 10.69
CA SER A 121 -9.33 -11.61 9.67
C SER A 121 -10.83 -11.73 9.92
N HIS A 122 -11.63 -11.37 8.92
CA HIS A 122 -13.09 -11.55 8.94
C HIS A 122 -13.48 -13.00 8.56
N GLY A 123 -12.53 -13.94 8.66
CA GLY A 123 -12.64 -15.29 8.13
C GLY A 123 -12.85 -15.31 6.61
N VAL A 124 -13.61 -16.29 6.13
CA VAL A 124 -13.87 -16.53 4.69
C VAL A 124 -14.68 -15.40 4.01
N TRP A 125 -15.15 -14.41 4.75
CA TRP A 125 -15.91 -13.27 4.24
C TRP A 125 -15.08 -12.01 4.03
N GLY A 126 -13.79 -12.05 4.38
CA GLY A 126 -12.84 -10.99 4.01
C GLY A 126 -12.53 -11.02 2.52
N LEU A 127 -12.37 -9.85 1.89
CA LEU A 127 -11.97 -9.75 0.49
C LEU A 127 -10.58 -10.36 0.25
N ASP A 128 -9.67 -10.09 1.16
CA ASP A 128 -8.32 -10.65 1.23
C ASP A 128 -7.85 -10.64 2.69
N ASP A 129 -6.86 -11.46 3.01
CA ASP A 129 -6.33 -11.62 4.36
C ASP A 129 -5.59 -10.37 4.87
N HIS A 130 -4.97 -9.58 3.98
CA HIS A 130 -4.04 -8.52 4.34
C HIS A 130 -4.43 -7.16 3.75
N SER A 131 -5.02 -7.15 2.55
CA SER A 131 -5.10 -5.98 1.70
C SER A 131 -6.51 -5.63 1.23
N PHE A 132 -6.79 -4.34 1.05
CA PHE A 132 -8.04 -3.88 0.46
C PHE A 132 -7.79 -2.82 -0.62
N VAL A 133 -6.82 -1.93 -0.37
CA VAL A 133 -6.43 -0.83 -1.26
C VAL A 133 -6.04 -1.28 -2.68
N PRO A 134 -5.30 -2.39 -2.89
CA PRO A 134 -4.95 -2.84 -4.25
C PRO A 134 -6.18 -3.16 -5.10
N TYR A 135 -7.26 -3.67 -4.51
CA TYR A 135 -8.49 -4.00 -5.24
C TYR A 135 -9.28 -2.76 -5.66
N ILE A 136 -9.28 -1.72 -4.83
CA ILE A 136 -9.87 -0.42 -5.18
C ILE A 136 -9.14 0.16 -6.39
N PHE A 137 -7.81 0.32 -6.30
CA PHE A 137 -7.05 0.95 -7.39
C PHE A 137 -6.94 0.05 -8.62
N GLY A 138 -6.80 -1.26 -8.44
CA GLY A 138 -6.76 -2.23 -9.53
C GLY A 138 -8.07 -2.27 -10.32
N SER A 139 -9.23 -2.20 -9.66
CA SER A 139 -10.51 -2.07 -10.36
C SER A 139 -10.67 -0.70 -11.03
N ALA A 140 -10.20 0.38 -10.40
CA ALA A 140 -10.20 1.71 -11.00
C ALA A 140 -9.34 1.80 -12.27
N GLN A 141 -8.21 1.09 -12.34
CA GLN A 141 -7.37 0.99 -13.54
C GLN A 141 -8.09 0.35 -14.74
N LEU A 142 -9.10 -0.47 -14.50
CA LEU A 142 -9.90 -1.13 -15.55
C LEU A 142 -11.11 -0.30 -15.98
N THR A 143 -11.37 0.82 -15.31
CA THR A 143 -12.46 1.77 -15.61
C THR A 143 -11.96 2.88 -16.53
N ARG A 144 -12.87 3.47 -17.31
CA ARG A 144 -12.54 4.61 -18.18
C ARG A 144 -11.97 5.79 -17.36
N PRO A 145 -10.98 6.53 -17.89
CA PRO A 145 -10.46 7.71 -17.22
C PRO A 145 -11.51 8.81 -17.15
N ILE A 146 -11.48 9.57 -16.05
CA ILE A 146 -12.24 10.82 -15.88
C ILE A 146 -11.37 11.94 -16.45
N ALA A 147 -11.91 12.69 -17.40
CA ALA A 147 -11.16 13.73 -18.12
C ALA A 147 -11.31 15.12 -17.49
N ASP A 148 -12.40 15.35 -16.75
CA ASP A 148 -12.75 16.63 -16.13
C ASP A 148 -13.37 16.37 -14.74
N GLU A 149 -13.03 17.18 -13.74
CA GLU A 149 -13.62 17.09 -12.39
C GLU A 149 -15.14 17.32 -12.37
N ALA A 150 -15.68 18.03 -13.37
CA ALA A 150 -17.12 18.24 -13.53
C ALA A 150 -17.84 17.00 -14.11
N GLU A 151 -17.10 16.01 -14.60
CA GLU A 151 -17.67 14.79 -15.15
C GLU A 151 -18.17 13.87 -14.04
N PRO A 152 -19.41 13.35 -14.11
CA PRO A 152 -19.91 12.42 -13.11
C PRO A 152 -19.09 11.12 -13.12
N MET A 153 -18.89 10.54 -11.93
CA MET A 153 -18.22 9.25 -11.77
C MET A 153 -18.81 8.21 -12.74
N PRO A 154 -17.99 7.54 -13.57
CA PRO A 154 -18.48 6.50 -14.44
C PRO A 154 -19.10 5.37 -13.63
N LEU A 155 -20.39 5.11 -13.87
CA LEU A 155 -21.11 3.98 -13.27
C LEU A 155 -21.00 2.72 -14.11
N GLU A 156 -20.68 2.87 -15.40
CA GLU A 156 -20.58 1.77 -16.37
C GLU A 156 -19.42 2.03 -17.35
N GLY A 157 -18.90 0.93 -17.90
CA GLY A 157 -17.88 0.93 -18.95
C GLY A 157 -16.47 0.67 -18.44
N SER A 158 -15.85 -0.36 -19.01
CA SER A 158 -14.43 -0.67 -18.82
C SER A 158 -13.59 -0.13 -19.98
N VAL A 159 -12.29 0.02 -19.74
CA VAL A 159 -11.36 0.35 -20.84
C VAL A 159 -11.35 -0.75 -21.90
N ALA A 160 -11.02 -0.38 -23.13
CA ALA A 160 -10.94 -1.35 -24.22
C ALA A 160 -9.91 -2.45 -23.89
N GLY A 161 -10.32 -3.71 -24.00
CA GLY A 161 -9.47 -4.86 -23.68
C GLY A 161 -9.40 -5.23 -22.20
N ALA A 162 -10.18 -4.58 -21.32
CA ALA A 162 -10.30 -5.00 -19.94
C ALA A 162 -10.86 -6.44 -19.84
N PRO A 163 -10.27 -7.30 -18.99
CA PRO A 163 -10.79 -8.64 -18.76
C PRO A 163 -12.17 -8.57 -18.09
N ALA A 164 -12.99 -9.60 -18.28
CA ALA A 164 -14.26 -9.69 -17.56
C ALA A 164 -13.99 -9.92 -16.07
N PRO A 165 -14.83 -9.44 -15.14
CA PRO A 165 -14.63 -9.68 -13.71
C PRO A 165 -14.49 -11.17 -13.34
N ALA A 166 -15.18 -12.06 -14.06
CA ALA A 166 -15.08 -13.51 -13.87
C ALA A 166 -13.70 -14.10 -14.27
N ASP A 167 -12.89 -13.38 -15.05
CA ASP A 167 -11.57 -13.82 -15.47
C ASP A 167 -10.53 -13.76 -14.34
N ILE A 168 -10.83 -13.11 -13.21
CA ILE A 168 -9.97 -13.12 -12.02
C ILE A 168 -9.73 -14.54 -11.48
N ALA A 169 -10.67 -15.46 -11.73
CA ALA A 169 -10.53 -16.86 -11.35
C ALA A 169 -9.66 -17.68 -12.33
N LYS A 170 -9.19 -17.08 -13.43
CA LYS A 170 -8.37 -17.74 -14.45
C LYS A 170 -6.89 -17.37 -14.25
N PRO A 171 -6.04 -18.29 -13.75
CA PRO A 171 -4.65 -17.97 -13.40
C PRO A 171 -3.83 -17.40 -14.57
N ALA A 172 -4.07 -17.86 -15.80
CA ALA A 172 -3.38 -17.36 -16.99
C ALA A 172 -3.70 -15.89 -17.30
N VAL A 173 -4.94 -15.45 -17.05
CA VAL A 173 -5.34 -14.05 -17.26
C VAL A 173 -4.71 -13.17 -16.19
N VAL A 174 -4.78 -13.61 -14.93
CA VAL A 174 -4.14 -12.90 -13.81
C VAL A 174 -2.64 -12.75 -14.04
N GLU A 175 -1.96 -13.81 -14.46
CA GLU A 175 -0.52 -13.73 -14.72
C GLU A 175 -0.18 -12.77 -15.87
N ALA A 176 -1.00 -12.73 -16.92
CA ALA A 176 -0.82 -11.78 -18.02
C ALA A 176 -1.04 -10.31 -17.58
N GLN A 177 -1.90 -10.07 -16.59
CA GLN A 177 -2.26 -8.72 -16.11
C GLN A 177 -1.39 -8.25 -14.93
N ARG A 178 -0.68 -9.15 -14.25
CA ARG A 178 0.11 -8.87 -13.02
C ARG A 178 1.08 -7.69 -13.14
N ALA A 179 1.62 -7.43 -14.33
CA ALA A 179 2.58 -6.35 -14.55
C ALA A 179 1.92 -4.98 -14.79
N ALA A 180 0.63 -4.95 -15.13
CA ALA A 180 -0.10 -3.76 -15.56
C ALA A 180 -1.29 -3.41 -14.65
N ASN A 181 -1.76 -4.34 -13.82
CA ASN A 181 -2.84 -4.14 -12.87
C ASN A 181 -2.36 -4.38 -11.42
N MET A 182 -2.84 -3.56 -10.49
CA MET A 182 -2.43 -3.62 -9.09
C MET A 182 -3.03 -4.80 -8.31
N ALA A 183 -4.18 -5.32 -8.76
CA ALA A 183 -4.93 -6.40 -8.10
C ALA A 183 -4.43 -7.78 -8.51
#